data_AF-A0A2P5BC95-F1
#
_entry.id   AF-A0A2P5BC95-F1
#
_cell.length_a   1.000
_cell.length_b   1.000
_cell.length_c   1.000
_cell.angle_alpha   90.00
_cell.angle_beta   90.00
_cell.angle_gamma   90.00
#
_symmetry.space_group_name_H-M   'P 1'
#
loop_
_entity.id
_entity.type
_entity.pdbx_description
1 polymer ?
#
loop_
_entity_poly.entity_id
_entity_poly.type
_entity_poly.pdbx_seq_one_letter_code
_entity_poly.pdbx_strand_id
1 'polypeptide(L)'
;MIIFENRTSHYRAKTQNEKSHRNLSAMSSAAANGSHVLVYPILRSGHVIPLLDLTHRLLTRGLTVTVLVTQNEVTLLQPLISTHSSCSLKPFVIPVPETPLSTPFSPIEAMKAMREHHEAALIQWFKSQATVTPPVVAIISDFMLEWTHDLAARVGVKRIVFSPSGACDRSFSFALWKDPPKKDDPNDNDDSSPTSFPKLPNSPIYPWWQLPPFHRNGKEGDPSWERWRNINLADRASWSRDLEHLKRELGHDRVWAVGPLLPDRNSNDAVFNRGGTSSLPHQHVMLWLDSREDNSVVYVSFWSRVTLTSAQIEVLTAALEQSRVQFIFCAREPREKNGREDSGAVSDGFEERGVGPAACDTKSPSGGRVLDSLRVELGAGRAGCRAVMLTWPMGADQYTNAKLVVEQAGAGVRVGEGTRMIPDPTELARLLVRSLEGSNGSERVRAREISRAAMEAVAQGGSSDKDLDELVNRLNEVSK
;
A
#
# COMPACT_ATOMS: atom_id res chain seq x y z
N MET A 1 -4.86 -1.71 -4.41
CA MET A 1 -4.01 -2.86 -4.05
C MET A 1 -4.35 -4.04 -4.96
N ILE A 2 -3.40 -4.52 -5.77
CA ILE A 2 -3.65 -5.45 -6.90
C ILE A 2 -2.43 -6.36 -7.13
N ILE A 3 -2.63 -7.56 -7.69
CA ILE A 3 -1.59 -8.51 -8.11
C ILE A 3 -1.68 -8.85 -9.62
N PHE A 4 -0.53 -9.06 -10.27
CA PHE A 4 -0.37 -9.24 -11.73
C PHE A 4 0.69 -10.31 -12.08
N GLU A 5 0.58 -11.07 -13.18
CA GLU A 5 1.60 -12.04 -13.65
C GLU A 5 2.33 -11.59 -14.94
N ASN A 6 3.66 -11.53 -14.92
CA ASN A 6 4.50 -11.19 -16.07
C ASN A 6 5.07 -12.46 -16.76
N ARG A 7 5.09 -12.48 -18.10
CA ARG A 7 5.63 -13.59 -18.90
C ARG A 7 6.85 -13.17 -19.71
N THR A 8 7.96 -13.87 -19.48
CA THR A 8 9.04 -13.99 -20.48
C THR A 8 8.52 -14.73 -21.74
N SER A 9 8.89 -14.25 -22.92
CA SER A 9 8.39 -14.77 -24.20
C SER A 9 9.51 -15.10 -25.20
N HIS A 10 9.66 -16.39 -25.50
CA HIS A 10 10.46 -16.88 -26.63
C HIS A 10 9.69 -17.96 -27.41
N TYR A 11 9.96 -18.04 -28.71
CA TYR A 11 9.25 -18.87 -29.68
C TYR A 11 9.61 -20.38 -29.57
N ARG A 12 8.59 -21.26 -29.45
CA ARG A 12 8.46 -22.47 -30.31
C ARG A 12 7.06 -23.12 -30.21
N ALA A 13 6.89 -24.27 -30.88
CA ALA A 13 5.62 -24.70 -31.50
C ALA A 13 4.83 -25.81 -30.74
N LYS A 14 3.67 -26.18 -31.32
CA LYS A 14 2.62 -27.07 -30.81
C LYS A 14 3.04 -28.54 -30.59
N THR A 15 2.36 -29.20 -29.65
CA THR A 15 1.64 -30.48 -29.84
C THR A 15 0.45 -30.59 -28.87
N GLN A 16 -0.26 -31.74 -28.82
CA GLN A 16 -1.68 -31.83 -28.44
C GLN A 16 -2.03 -33.14 -27.70
N ASN A 17 -3.15 -33.15 -26.94
CA ASN A 17 -3.73 -34.27 -26.15
C ASN A 17 -2.92 -34.70 -24.91
N GLU A 18 -3.46 -35.40 -23.89
CA GLU A 18 -4.71 -36.20 -23.83
C GLU A 18 -5.46 -36.12 -22.47
N LYS A 19 -6.53 -36.93 -22.26
CA LYS A 19 -7.42 -36.92 -21.08
C LYS A 19 -7.31 -38.20 -20.23
N SER A 20 -7.54 -38.10 -18.91
CA SER A 20 -8.16 -39.18 -18.10
C SER A 20 -8.86 -38.61 -16.84
N HIS A 21 -9.50 -39.45 -16.02
CA HIS A 21 -10.51 -39.05 -15.01
C HIS A 21 -10.35 -39.75 -13.64
N ARG A 22 -10.65 -39.00 -12.54
CA ARG A 22 -11.20 -39.45 -11.23
C ARG A 22 -10.30 -40.41 -10.39
N ASN A 23 -10.34 -40.46 -9.06
CA ASN A 23 -11.41 -40.26 -8.06
C ASN A 23 -10.90 -39.62 -6.74
N LEU A 24 -11.80 -39.30 -5.81
CA LEU A 24 -11.47 -38.92 -4.42
C LEU A 24 -11.52 -40.11 -3.46
N SER A 25 -10.65 -40.14 -2.44
CA SER A 25 -11.01 -40.40 -1.02
C SER A 25 -9.77 -40.33 -0.10
N ALA A 26 -10.00 -40.46 1.21
CA ALA A 26 -9.03 -40.55 2.32
C ALA A 26 -8.22 -39.28 2.68
N MET A 27 -8.51 -38.74 3.87
CA MET A 27 -7.61 -37.82 4.58
C MET A 27 -6.48 -38.62 5.23
N SER A 28 -5.23 -38.31 4.89
CA SER A 28 -4.05 -38.71 5.65
C SER A 28 -2.97 -37.63 5.49
N SER A 29 -2.08 -37.51 6.48
CA SER A 29 -1.01 -36.50 6.64
C SER A 29 -0.63 -35.76 5.36
N ALA A 30 -1.22 -34.57 5.15
CA ALA A 30 -1.01 -33.80 3.93
C ALA A 30 0.42 -33.26 3.85
N ALA A 31 1.24 -33.86 2.98
CA ALA A 31 2.37 -33.17 2.40
C ALA A 31 1.88 -31.90 1.69
N ALA A 32 2.69 -30.84 1.65
CA ALA A 32 2.30 -29.55 1.09
C ALA A 32 2.20 -29.61 -0.45
N ASN A 33 1.04 -30.03 -0.95
CA ASN A 33 0.70 -30.14 -2.38
C ASN A 33 0.45 -28.78 -3.08
N GLY A 34 0.85 -27.66 -2.47
CA GLY A 34 0.75 -26.32 -3.03
C GLY A 34 2.14 -25.74 -3.31
N SER A 35 2.25 -24.88 -4.31
CA SER A 35 3.53 -24.32 -4.76
C SER A 35 4.27 -23.50 -3.70
N HIS A 36 5.59 -23.34 -3.84
CA HIS A 36 6.38 -22.39 -3.06
C HIS A 36 6.53 -21.07 -3.85
N VAL A 37 6.35 -19.93 -3.18
CA VAL A 37 6.60 -18.58 -3.74
C VAL A 37 7.60 -17.81 -2.87
N LEU A 38 8.42 -16.98 -3.51
CA LEU A 38 9.23 -15.98 -2.82
C LEU A 38 8.49 -14.63 -2.82
N VAL A 39 8.17 -14.12 -1.64
CA VAL A 39 7.61 -12.78 -1.43
C VAL A 39 8.74 -11.78 -1.13
N TYR A 40 8.84 -10.73 -1.94
CA TYR A 40 9.88 -9.70 -1.82
C TYR A 40 9.24 -8.31 -1.65
N PRO A 41 9.15 -7.81 -0.40
CA PRO A 41 8.72 -6.45 -0.09
C PRO A 41 9.81 -5.41 -0.32
N ILE A 42 9.39 -4.18 -0.61
CA ILE A 42 10.18 -3.01 -0.22
C ILE A 42 10.04 -2.85 1.29
N LEU A 43 11.17 -2.69 1.98
CA LEU A 43 11.26 -2.62 3.44
C LEU A 43 10.87 -1.23 3.97
N ARG A 44 9.67 -0.79 3.57
CA ARG A 44 9.00 0.43 4.00
C ARG A 44 7.55 0.08 4.28
N SER A 45 7.01 0.60 5.37
CA SER A 45 5.78 0.10 6.02
C SER A 45 4.56 0.03 5.10
N GLY A 46 4.31 1.07 4.29
CA GLY A 46 3.21 1.08 3.31
C GLY A 46 3.32 0.05 2.17
N HIS A 47 4.46 -0.62 2.03
CA HIS A 47 4.70 -1.70 1.07
C HIS A 47 4.74 -3.06 1.78
N VAL A 48 5.58 -3.21 2.82
CA VAL A 48 5.74 -4.49 3.53
C VAL A 48 4.46 -4.91 4.27
N ILE A 49 3.78 -4.02 4.99
CA ILE A 49 2.59 -4.36 5.78
C ILE A 49 1.49 -5.03 4.92
N PRO A 50 1.01 -4.43 3.81
CA PRO A 50 -0.01 -5.08 2.99
C PRO A 50 0.51 -6.31 2.22
N LEU A 51 1.83 -6.46 2.01
CA LEU A 51 2.42 -7.69 1.45
C LEU A 51 2.51 -8.83 2.50
N LEU A 52 2.57 -8.50 3.79
CA LEU A 52 2.46 -9.48 4.88
C LEU A 52 1.01 -9.94 5.10
N ASP A 53 0.02 -9.06 4.99
CA ASP A 53 -1.40 -9.48 4.91
C ASP A 53 -1.62 -10.43 3.72
N LEU A 54 -0.98 -10.16 2.57
CA LEU A 54 -1.07 -11.03 1.41
C LEU A 54 -0.47 -12.40 1.72
N THR A 55 0.72 -12.40 2.33
CA THR A 55 1.42 -13.62 2.75
C THR A 55 0.53 -14.47 3.63
N HIS A 56 -0.16 -13.89 4.63
CA HIS A 56 -1.17 -14.61 5.42
C HIS A 56 -2.27 -15.22 4.54
N ARG A 57 -2.86 -14.44 3.63
CA ARG A 57 -3.95 -14.90 2.76
C ARG A 57 -3.53 -15.95 1.71
N LEU A 58 -2.24 -16.02 1.35
CA LEU A 58 -1.64 -17.09 0.53
C LEU A 58 -1.35 -18.35 1.35
N LEU A 59 -0.79 -18.22 2.56
CA LEU A 59 -0.51 -19.34 3.48
C LEU A 59 -1.81 -20.06 3.87
N THR A 60 -2.89 -19.32 4.17
CA THR A 60 -4.23 -19.90 4.44
C THR A 60 -4.84 -20.65 3.24
N ARG A 61 -4.24 -20.57 2.05
CA ARG A 61 -4.63 -21.30 0.83
C ARG A 61 -3.66 -22.43 0.47
N GLY A 62 -2.78 -22.82 1.39
CA GLY A 62 -1.90 -23.99 1.27
C GLY A 62 -0.63 -23.77 0.44
N LEU A 63 -0.31 -22.53 0.06
CA LEU A 63 0.98 -22.21 -0.54
C LEU A 63 2.10 -22.19 0.52
N THR A 64 3.29 -22.61 0.12
CA THR A 64 4.51 -22.34 0.90
C THR A 64 5.03 -20.96 0.53
N VAL A 65 5.42 -20.14 1.51
CA VAL A 65 5.91 -18.78 1.28
C VAL A 65 7.27 -18.59 1.95
N THR A 66 8.26 -18.15 1.19
CA THR A 66 9.44 -17.47 1.74
C THR A 66 9.22 -15.97 1.70
N VAL A 67 9.51 -15.26 2.80
CA VAL A 67 9.50 -13.78 2.80
C VAL A 67 10.92 -13.27 2.97
N LEU A 68 11.37 -12.41 2.06
CA LEU A 68 12.65 -11.70 2.19
C LEU A 68 12.50 -10.51 3.16
N VAL A 69 13.35 -10.46 4.18
CA VAL A 69 13.44 -9.40 5.20
C VAL A 69 14.91 -9.14 5.55
N THR A 70 15.24 -8.04 6.21
CA THR A 70 16.54 -7.93 6.90
C THR A 70 16.41 -8.29 8.38
N GLN A 71 17.53 -8.28 9.09
CA GLN A 71 17.59 -8.47 10.54
C GLN A 71 16.71 -7.47 11.32
N ASN A 72 16.42 -6.29 10.76
CA ASN A 72 15.58 -5.27 11.41
C ASN A 72 14.08 -5.62 11.26
N GLU A 73 13.63 -6.04 10.07
CA GLU A 73 12.21 -6.29 9.78
C GLU A 73 11.77 -7.73 10.09
N VAL A 74 12.66 -8.64 10.48
CA VAL A 74 12.30 -10.03 10.88
C VAL A 74 11.28 -10.06 12.03
N THR A 75 11.22 -9.00 12.84
CA THR A 75 10.22 -8.78 13.90
C THR A 75 8.81 -8.59 13.34
N LEU A 76 8.64 -8.04 12.14
CA LEU A 76 7.34 -7.87 11.47
C LEU A 76 6.72 -9.21 11.05
N LEU A 77 7.52 -10.28 10.96
CA LEU A 77 7.02 -11.62 10.65
C LEU A 77 6.44 -12.35 11.86
N GLN A 78 6.66 -11.88 13.09
CA GLN A 78 6.25 -12.61 14.30
C GLN A 78 4.74 -12.95 14.34
N PRO A 79 3.78 -12.06 13.99
CA PRO A 79 2.37 -12.43 13.93
C PRO A 79 2.06 -13.55 12.93
N LEU A 80 2.83 -13.65 11.84
CA LEU A 80 2.69 -14.72 10.85
C LEU A 80 3.33 -16.02 11.33
N ILE A 81 4.50 -15.95 11.99
CA ILE A 81 5.22 -17.10 12.55
C ILE A 81 4.44 -17.74 13.70
N SER A 82 3.74 -16.95 14.53
CA SER A 82 2.83 -17.46 15.57
C SER A 82 1.56 -18.10 15.02
N THR A 83 1.20 -17.81 13.76
CA THR A 83 -0.05 -18.30 13.13
C THR A 83 0.19 -19.49 12.18
N HIS A 84 1.36 -19.55 11.53
CA HIS A 84 1.64 -20.48 10.44
C HIS A 84 2.89 -21.33 10.71
N SER A 85 2.86 -22.60 10.30
CA SER A 85 3.97 -23.53 10.53
C SER A 85 5.27 -23.09 9.84
N SER A 86 6.42 -23.39 10.45
CA SER A 86 7.75 -23.17 9.87
C SER A 86 8.01 -23.98 8.59
N CYS A 87 7.17 -24.97 8.28
CA CYS A 87 7.19 -25.69 7.00
C CYS A 87 6.57 -24.83 5.88
N SER A 88 5.47 -24.14 6.18
CA SER A 88 4.72 -23.28 5.25
C SER A 88 5.30 -21.86 5.14
N LEU A 89 5.80 -21.28 6.23
CA LEU A 89 6.38 -19.93 6.26
C LEU A 89 7.87 -19.98 6.59
N LYS A 90 8.71 -19.44 5.71
CA LYS A 90 10.17 -19.46 5.81
C LYS A 90 10.74 -18.03 5.73
N PRO A 91 11.33 -17.44 6.78
CA PRO A 91 12.04 -16.18 6.66
C PRO A 91 13.33 -16.35 5.84
N PHE A 92 13.58 -15.47 4.87
CA PHE A 92 14.90 -15.32 4.24
C PHE A 92 15.49 -13.99 4.69
N VAL A 93 16.35 -14.06 5.72
CA VAL A 93 17.04 -12.89 6.26
C VAL A 93 18.22 -12.56 5.35
N ILE A 94 18.23 -11.35 4.79
CA ILE A 94 19.33 -10.81 3.99
C ILE A 94 20.12 -9.77 4.79
N PRO A 95 21.46 -9.67 4.62
CA PRO A 95 22.25 -8.63 5.27
C PRO A 95 21.80 -7.23 4.84
N VAL A 96 21.75 -6.30 5.79
CA VAL A 96 21.61 -4.86 5.48
C VAL A 96 22.95 -4.37 4.90
N PRO A 97 22.97 -3.54 3.84
CA PRO A 97 24.17 -2.83 3.43
C PRO A 97 24.75 -1.99 4.58
N GLU A 98 26.05 -2.11 4.85
CA GLU A 98 26.72 -1.31 5.89
C GLU A 98 26.68 0.20 5.56
N THR A 99 26.67 0.55 4.28
CA THR A 99 26.43 1.91 3.80
C THR A 99 24.97 2.30 4.07
N PRO A 100 24.69 3.23 5.01
CA PRO A 100 23.32 3.56 5.34
C PRO A 100 22.67 4.34 4.19
N LEU A 101 21.37 4.12 3.96
CA LEU A 101 20.55 4.91 3.03
C LEU A 101 20.24 6.32 3.59
N SER A 102 21.30 7.06 3.94
CA SER A 102 21.28 8.31 4.73
C SER A 102 21.32 9.59 3.88
N THR A 103 20.54 9.63 2.80
CA THR A 103 20.21 10.82 2.01
C THR A 103 18.80 10.64 1.41
N PRO A 104 18.15 11.70 0.91
CA PRO A 104 16.91 11.58 0.15
C PRO A 104 17.18 10.99 -1.25
N PHE A 105 17.57 9.72 -1.30
CA PHE A 105 17.82 8.97 -2.53
C PHE A 105 16.61 9.03 -3.48
N SER A 106 16.89 9.17 -4.77
CA SER A 106 15.93 8.87 -5.82
C SER A 106 15.43 7.42 -5.65
N PRO A 107 14.14 7.13 -5.86
CA PRO A 107 13.64 5.75 -5.86
C PRO A 107 14.46 4.84 -6.79
N ILE A 108 14.95 5.38 -7.91
CA ILE A 108 15.81 4.67 -8.88
C ILE A 108 17.12 4.20 -8.23
N GLU A 109 17.78 5.08 -7.48
CA GLU A 109 19.04 4.77 -6.78
C GLU A 109 18.82 3.76 -5.65
N ALA A 110 17.72 3.88 -4.91
CA ALA A 110 17.38 2.96 -3.83
C ALA A 110 17.09 1.53 -4.34
N MET A 111 16.38 1.38 -5.47
CA MET A 111 16.16 0.05 -6.08
C MET A 111 17.44 -0.52 -6.69
N LYS A 112 18.28 0.32 -7.31
CA LYS A 112 19.61 -0.06 -7.81
C LYS A 112 20.51 -0.57 -6.68
N ALA A 113 20.58 0.14 -5.55
CA ALA A 113 21.34 -0.29 -4.39
C ALA A 113 20.84 -1.63 -3.84
N MET A 114 19.52 -1.82 -3.69
CA MET A 114 18.97 -3.12 -3.29
C MET A 114 19.26 -4.23 -4.30
N ARG A 115 19.29 -3.94 -5.60
CA ARG A 115 19.72 -4.91 -6.63
C ARG A 115 21.17 -5.35 -6.40
N GLU A 116 22.08 -4.39 -6.30
CA GLU A 116 23.52 -4.63 -6.22
C GLU A 116 23.88 -5.49 -5.00
N HIS A 117 23.18 -5.32 -3.88
CA HIS A 117 23.40 -6.12 -2.66
C HIS A 117 22.61 -7.44 -2.64
N HIS A 118 21.38 -7.50 -3.18
CA HIS A 118 20.51 -8.67 -3.00
C HIS A 118 20.55 -9.67 -4.17
N GLU A 119 20.85 -9.25 -5.41
CA GLU A 119 20.69 -10.12 -6.60
C GLU A 119 21.57 -11.38 -6.54
N ALA A 120 22.82 -11.27 -6.06
CA ALA A 120 23.73 -12.41 -5.94
C ALA A 120 23.26 -13.43 -4.90
N ALA A 121 22.86 -12.96 -3.71
CA ALA A 121 22.35 -13.80 -2.63
C ALA A 121 21.02 -14.50 -3.02
N LEU A 122 20.15 -13.79 -3.73
CA LEU A 122 18.91 -14.36 -4.29
C LEU A 122 19.19 -15.47 -5.30
N ILE A 123 20.14 -15.29 -6.22
CA ILE A 123 20.52 -16.34 -7.19
C ILE A 123 21.12 -17.56 -6.48
N GLN A 124 21.92 -17.37 -5.42
CA GLN A 124 22.43 -18.47 -4.61
C GLN A 124 21.32 -19.19 -3.83
N TRP A 125 20.35 -18.46 -3.29
CA TRP A 125 19.17 -19.02 -2.62
C TRP A 125 18.30 -19.82 -3.59
N PHE A 126 17.98 -19.29 -4.79
CA PHE A 126 17.24 -20.04 -5.80
C PHE A 126 17.94 -21.35 -6.21
N LYS A 127 19.27 -21.35 -6.31
CA LYS A 127 20.06 -22.57 -6.54
C LYS A 127 19.95 -23.57 -5.39
N SER A 128 19.88 -23.14 -4.12
CA SER A 128 19.71 -24.04 -2.98
C SER A 128 18.27 -24.57 -2.83
N GLN A 129 17.26 -23.87 -3.37
CA GLN A 129 15.89 -24.37 -3.40
C GLN A 129 15.60 -25.34 -4.56
N ALA A 130 16.54 -25.57 -5.49
CA ALA A 130 16.31 -26.35 -6.71
C ALA A 130 15.94 -27.83 -6.47
N THR A 131 16.23 -28.37 -5.29
CA THR A 131 15.85 -29.73 -4.85
C THR A 131 14.85 -29.75 -3.70
N VAL A 132 14.33 -28.58 -3.29
CA VAL A 132 13.37 -28.44 -2.19
C VAL A 132 11.96 -28.63 -2.72
N THR A 133 11.16 -29.43 -2.01
CA THR A 133 9.73 -29.64 -2.28
C THR A 133 8.89 -28.90 -1.23
N PRO A 134 7.81 -28.19 -1.61
CA PRO A 134 7.41 -27.86 -2.99
C PRO A 134 8.39 -26.87 -3.67
N PRO A 135 8.49 -26.88 -5.02
CA PRO A 135 9.43 -26.05 -5.75
C PRO A 135 9.01 -24.58 -5.78
N VAL A 136 9.99 -23.66 -5.89
CA VAL A 136 9.73 -22.22 -5.97
C VAL A 136 9.31 -21.83 -7.39
N VAL A 137 8.03 -21.57 -7.61
CA VAL A 137 7.46 -21.30 -8.97
C VAL A 137 7.44 -19.83 -9.37
N ALA A 138 7.46 -18.92 -8.39
CA ALA A 138 7.32 -17.48 -8.65
C ALA A 138 7.97 -16.58 -7.58
N ILE A 139 8.31 -15.36 -8.01
CA ILE A 139 8.63 -14.21 -7.17
C ILE A 139 7.41 -13.28 -7.15
N ILE A 140 6.83 -13.01 -5.98
CA ILE A 140 5.83 -11.96 -5.73
C ILE A 140 6.57 -10.72 -5.20
N SER A 141 6.89 -9.78 -6.09
CA SER A 141 7.67 -8.58 -5.79
C SER A 141 6.82 -7.30 -5.76
N ASP A 142 7.14 -6.35 -4.90
CA ASP A 142 6.59 -4.99 -5.00
C ASP A 142 6.89 -4.35 -6.39
N PHE A 143 5.96 -3.54 -6.89
CA PHE A 143 6.06 -2.92 -8.21
C PHE A 143 7.24 -1.98 -8.46
N MET A 144 7.85 -1.39 -7.41
CA MET A 144 9.06 -0.59 -7.62
C MET A 144 10.32 -1.46 -7.72
N LEU A 145 10.29 -2.74 -7.34
CA LEU A 145 11.39 -3.69 -7.53
C LEU A 145 11.41 -4.17 -8.99
N GLU A 146 11.70 -3.25 -9.91
CA GLU A 146 11.63 -3.44 -11.36
C GLU A 146 12.61 -4.53 -11.84
N TRP A 147 13.81 -4.55 -11.26
CA TRP A 147 14.88 -5.49 -11.60
C TRP A 147 14.57 -6.95 -11.27
N THR A 148 13.55 -7.22 -10.46
CA THR A 148 13.13 -8.61 -10.20
C THR A 148 12.54 -9.28 -11.45
N HIS A 149 12.22 -8.52 -12.51
CA HIS A 149 11.90 -9.05 -13.83
C HIS A 149 13.08 -9.85 -14.41
N ASP A 150 14.27 -9.23 -14.40
CA ASP A 150 15.50 -9.86 -14.88
C ASP A 150 15.88 -11.05 -13.97
N LEU A 151 15.74 -10.91 -12.65
CA LEU A 151 16.00 -12.02 -11.71
C LEU A 151 15.10 -13.23 -11.99
N ALA A 152 13.78 -13.03 -12.13
CA ALA A 152 12.83 -14.11 -12.38
C ALA A 152 13.17 -14.85 -13.70
N ALA A 153 13.48 -14.11 -14.76
CA ALA A 153 13.94 -14.66 -16.02
C ALA A 153 15.24 -15.47 -15.88
N ARG A 154 16.22 -14.96 -15.11
CA ARG A 154 17.52 -15.61 -14.85
C ARG A 154 17.42 -16.91 -14.03
N VAL A 155 16.43 -17.03 -13.14
CA VAL A 155 16.25 -18.23 -12.30
C VAL A 155 15.11 -19.14 -12.77
N GLY A 156 14.46 -18.83 -13.89
CA GLY A 156 13.49 -19.70 -14.56
C GLY A 156 12.06 -19.66 -13.99
N VAL A 157 11.73 -18.70 -13.13
CA VAL A 157 10.45 -18.62 -12.40
C VAL A 157 9.55 -17.50 -12.94
N LYS A 158 8.27 -17.48 -12.55
CA LYS A 158 7.39 -16.34 -12.88
C LYS A 158 7.73 -15.12 -12.03
N ARG A 159 7.60 -13.91 -12.60
CA ARG A 159 7.44 -12.69 -11.80
C ARG A 159 5.95 -12.37 -11.67
N ILE A 160 5.54 -12.21 -10.43
CA ILE A 160 4.24 -11.69 -10.04
C ILE A 160 4.50 -10.35 -9.37
N VAL A 161 3.77 -9.32 -9.77
CA VAL A 161 3.93 -7.98 -9.22
C VAL A 161 2.79 -7.65 -8.29
N PHE A 162 3.14 -7.12 -7.13
CA PHE A 162 2.22 -6.58 -6.14
C PHE A 162 2.27 -5.04 -6.19
N SER A 163 1.11 -4.40 -6.20
CA SER A 163 0.99 -2.95 -6.08
C SER A 163 0.15 -2.62 -4.85
N PRO A 164 0.70 -1.99 -3.79
CA PRO A 164 -0.07 -1.59 -2.62
C PRO A 164 -1.11 -0.51 -2.97
N SER A 165 -0.71 0.43 -3.83
CA SER A 165 -1.44 1.62 -4.27
C SER A 165 -2.82 1.38 -4.89
N GLY A 166 -3.57 2.47 -5.05
CA GLY A 166 -4.86 2.50 -5.71
C GLY A 166 -4.83 1.99 -7.15
N ALA A 167 -5.98 1.51 -7.60
CA ALA A 167 -6.17 0.94 -8.93
C ALA A 167 -6.32 2.03 -10.01
N CYS A 168 -7.00 3.12 -9.65
CA CYS A 168 -6.97 4.41 -10.34
C CYS A 168 -5.53 4.93 -10.46
N ASP A 169 -4.76 4.94 -9.36
CA ASP A 169 -3.36 5.37 -9.38
C ASP A 169 -2.48 4.51 -10.31
N ARG A 170 -2.58 3.18 -10.26
CA ARG A 170 -1.79 2.37 -11.18
C ARG A 170 -2.15 2.60 -12.66
N SER A 171 -3.41 2.92 -12.95
CA SER A 171 -3.85 3.34 -14.29
C SER A 171 -3.24 4.69 -14.68
N PHE A 172 -3.22 5.66 -13.77
CA PHE A 172 -2.62 6.98 -13.95
C PHE A 172 -1.10 6.91 -14.16
N SER A 173 -0.39 6.17 -13.31
CA SER A 173 1.04 5.86 -13.44
C SER A 173 1.36 5.20 -14.80
N PHE A 174 0.48 4.36 -15.32
CA PHE A 174 0.63 3.76 -16.66
C PHE A 174 0.26 4.66 -17.84
N ALA A 175 -0.50 5.74 -17.64
CA ALA A 175 -0.60 6.80 -18.62
C ALA A 175 0.71 7.60 -18.67
N LEU A 176 1.21 8.02 -17.49
CA LEU A 176 2.46 8.77 -17.33
C LEU A 176 3.71 8.00 -17.81
N TRP A 177 3.74 6.67 -17.72
CA TRP A 177 4.84 5.88 -18.31
C TRP A 177 4.73 5.72 -19.84
N LYS A 178 3.50 5.68 -20.38
CA LYS A 178 3.27 5.52 -21.81
C LYS A 178 3.56 6.83 -22.54
N ASP A 179 2.89 7.89 -22.10
CA ASP A 179 2.93 9.25 -22.64
C ASP A 179 3.49 10.17 -21.52
N PRO A 180 4.83 10.30 -21.37
CA PRO A 180 5.43 11.10 -20.30
C PRO A 180 5.00 12.56 -20.34
N PRO A 181 4.70 13.18 -19.18
CA PRO A 181 4.31 14.58 -19.13
C PRO A 181 5.49 15.46 -19.53
N LYS A 182 5.24 16.50 -20.33
CA LYS A 182 6.21 17.52 -20.73
C LYS A 182 5.59 18.89 -20.51
N LYS A 183 6.39 19.89 -20.12
CA LYS A 183 5.98 21.30 -20.17
C LYS A 183 6.14 21.82 -21.59
N ASP A 184 5.24 22.72 -22.01
CA ASP A 184 5.31 23.38 -23.30
C ASP A 184 6.50 24.36 -23.39
N ASP A 185 6.83 25.04 -22.29
CA ASP A 185 8.09 25.75 -22.09
C ASP A 185 8.90 25.08 -20.95
N PRO A 186 10.11 24.55 -21.20
CA PRO A 186 11.00 24.04 -20.15
C PRO A 186 11.43 25.08 -19.10
N ASN A 187 11.31 26.38 -19.39
CA ASN A 187 11.65 27.48 -18.50
C ASN A 187 10.45 27.99 -17.69
N ASP A 188 9.25 27.49 -17.95
CA ASP A 188 8.07 27.83 -17.18
C ASP A 188 8.22 27.33 -15.74
N ASN A 189 8.21 28.28 -14.79
CA ASN A 189 8.32 28.01 -13.36
C ASN A 189 6.96 27.85 -12.67
N ASP A 190 5.83 28.11 -13.35
CA ASP A 190 4.52 27.81 -12.79
C ASP A 190 4.23 26.31 -12.88
N ASP A 191 4.43 25.59 -11.77
CA ASP A 191 4.01 24.20 -11.67
C ASP A 191 2.53 24.02 -11.27
N SER A 192 1.74 25.10 -11.20
CA SER A 192 0.27 25.08 -11.07
C SER A 192 -0.45 24.78 -12.39
N SER A 193 0.27 24.85 -13.51
CA SER A 193 -0.23 24.62 -14.88
C SER A 193 -0.99 23.29 -15.02
N PRO A 194 -2.25 23.30 -15.51
CA PRO A 194 -3.14 22.14 -15.49
C PRO A 194 -2.82 21.12 -16.59
N THR A 195 -2.33 19.95 -16.19
CA THR A 195 -2.08 18.80 -17.09
C THR A 195 -3.31 17.90 -17.15
N SER A 196 -3.84 17.65 -18.35
CA SER A 196 -5.07 16.87 -18.58
C SER A 196 -4.78 15.46 -19.13
N PHE A 197 -5.51 14.45 -18.65
CA PHE A 197 -5.32 13.05 -19.02
C PHE A 197 -6.60 12.44 -19.65
N PRO A 198 -7.03 12.89 -20.85
CA PRO A 198 -8.33 12.54 -21.45
C PRO A 198 -8.48 11.08 -21.91
N LYS A 199 -7.41 10.28 -21.80
CA LYS A 199 -7.42 8.82 -22.06
C LYS A 199 -7.88 8.03 -20.83
N LEU A 200 -7.85 8.61 -19.64
CA LEU A 200 -8.20 7.96 -18.38
C LEU A 200 -9.68 8.19 -18.01
N PRO A 201 -10.29 7.32 -17.18
CA PRO A 201 -11.66 7.49 -16.72
C PRO A 201 -11.86 8.83 -16.01
N ASN A 202 -12.94 9.53 -16.34
CA ASN A 202 -13.28 10.86 -15.84
C ASN A 202 -12.28 11.98 -16.23
N SER A 203 -11.41 11.74 -17.23
CA SER A 203 -10.50 12.73 -17.83
C SER A 203 -9.80 13.64 -16.81
N PRO A 204 -9.10 13.08 -15.81
CA PRO A 204 -8.63 13.84 -14.66
C PRO A 204 -7.60 14.89 -15.07
N ILE A 205 -7.69 16.04 -14.40
CA ILE A 205 -6.75 17.16 -14.51
C ILE A 205 -6.00 17.28 -13.18
N TYR A 206 -4.68 17.48 -13.27
CA TYR A 206 -3.78 17.72 -12.14
C TYR A 206 -2.83 18.88 -12.47
N PRO A 207 -2.54 19.81 -11.55
CA PRO A 207 -1.45 20.76 -11.73
C PRO A 207 -0.10 20.01 -11.80
N TRP A 208 0.87 20.52 -12.56
CA TRP A 208 2.19 19.90 -12.75
C TRP A 208 2.87 19.50 -11.43
N TRP A 209 2.69 20.26 -10.35
CA TRP A 209 3.30 19.99 -9.05
C TRP A 209 2.77 18.73 -8.36
N GLN A 210 1.51 18.34 -8.61
CA GLN A 210 0.92 17.10 -8.09
C GLN A 210 1.38 15.85 -8.86
N LEU A 211 1.95 16.00 -10.06
CA LEU A 211 2.47 14.86 -10.81
C LEU A 211 3.66 14.21 -10.07
N PRO A 212 3.70 12.86 -9.95
CA PRO A 212 4.75 12.19 -9.19
C PRO A 212 6.16 12.57 -9.70
N PRO A 213 7.09 12.99 -8.82
CA PRO A 213 8.38 13.54 -9.25
C PRO A 213 9.21 12.63 -10.18
N PHE A 214 9.09 11.30 -10.05
CA PHE A 214 9.83 10.35 -10.90
C PHE A 214 9.26 10.23 -12.33
N HIS A 215 8.02 10.65 -12.57
CA HIS A 215 7.47 10.81 -13.92
C HIS A 215 7.86 12.15 -14.53
N ARG A 216 7.63 13.26 -13.80
CA ARG A 216 7.84 14.62 -14.34
C ARG A 216 9.29 15.13 -14.35
N ASN A 217 10.17 14.56 -13.54
CA ASN A 217 11.61 14.84 -13.57
C ASN A 217 12.39 13.76 -14.35
N GLY A 218 11.68 12.91 -15.09
CA GLY A 218 12.26 11.89 -15.95
C GLY A 218 13.08 12.50 -17.09
N LYS A 219 14.20 11.86 -17.44
CA LYS A 219 15.06 12.27 -18.55
C LYS A 219 15.02 11.19 -19.63
N GLU A 220 14.46 11.52 -20.79
CA GLU A 220 14.60 10.69 -21.99
C GLU A 220 16.10 10.57 -22.33
N GLY A 221 16.55 9.37 -22.67
CA GLY A 221 17.97 9.03 -22.80
C GLY A 221 18.71 8.67 -21.50
N ASP A 222 18.12 8.81 -20.30
CA ASP A 222 18.73 8.24 -19.07
C ASP A 222 18.50 6.71 -19.00
N PRO A 223 19.56 5.87 -18.99
CA PRO A 223 19.39 4.42 -19.05
C PRO A 223 18.65 3.81 -17.85
N SER A 224 18.66 4.48 -16.69
CA SER A 224 18.02 3.98 -15.47
C SER A 224 16.52 4.28 -15.49
N TRP A 225 16.16 5.50 -15.89
CA TRP A 225 14.77 5.92 -16.08
C TRP A 225 14.12 5.18 -17.27
N GLU A 226 14.83 5.04 -18.39
CA GLU A 226 14.32 4.27 -19.54
C GLU A 226 14.13 2.79 -19.22
N ARG A 227 15.05 2.15 -18.48
CA ARG A 227 14.86 0.79 -18.00
C ARG A 227 13.64 0.67 -17.07
N TRP A 228 13.44 1.62 -16.15
CA TRP A 228 12.28 1.63 -15.27
C TRP A 228 10.96 1.85 -16.04
N ARG A 229 10.94 2.76 -17.01
CA ARG A 229 9.82 3.00 -17.94
C ARG A 229 9.51 1.74 -18.74
N ASN A 230 10.51 1.16 -19.38
CA ASN A 230 10.36 -0.01 -20.24
C ASN A 230 9.90 -1.25 -19.45
N ILE A 231 10.39 -1.46 -18.23
CA ILE A 231 9.88 -2.54 -17.35
C ILE A 231 8.44 -2.24 -16.93
N ASN A 232 8.07 -1.00 -16.60
CA ASN A 232 6.67 -0.66 -16.31
C ASN A 232 5.75 -0.79 -17.55
N LEU A 233 6.27 -0.58 -18.76
CA LEU A 233 5.54 -0.79 -20.01
C LEU A 233 5.46 -2.27 -20.42
N ALA A 234 6.47 -3.09 -20.09
CA ALA A 234 6.45 -4.55 -20.30
C ALA A 234 5.58 -5.26 -19.25
N ASP A 235 5.56 -4.75 -18.02
CA ASP A 235 4.56 -5.04 -17.00
C ASP A 235 3.17 -4.67 -17.54
N ARG A 236 2.92 -3.42 -17.95
CA ARG A 236 1.65 -3.01 -18.61
C ARG A 236 1.28 -3.97 -19.75
N ALA A 237 2.17 -4.27 -20.69
CA ALA A 237 1.93 -5.18 -21.81
C ALA A 237 1.64 -6.65 -21.40
N SER A 238 1.81 -6.99 -20.12
CA SER A 238 1.51 -8.30 -19.53
C SER A 238 0.26 -8.30 -18.63
N TRP A 239 -0.47 -7.20 -18.46
CA TRP A 239 -1.41 -6.98 -17.35
C TRP A 239 -2.83 -6.56 -17.77
N SER A 240 -3.78 -6.60 -16.82
CA SER A 240 -4.93 -5.69 -16.52
C SER A 240 -6.07 -6.45 -15.77
N ARG A 241 -6.84 -5.94 -14.79
CA ARG A 241 -7.21 -4.58 -14.30
C ARG A 241 -7.81 -4.61 -12.85
N ASP A 242 -7.99 -3.43 -12.25
CA ASP A 242 -9.15 -2.83 -11.50
C ASP A 242 -10.71 -3.15 -11.72
N LEU A 243 -11.45 -3.94 -12.53
CA LEU A 243 -11.33 -5.18 -13.36
C LEU A 243 -11.97 -5.14 -14.80
N GLU A 244 -12.92 -4.25 -15.17
CA GLU A 244 -13.31 -3.87 -16.58
C GLU A 244 -12.45 -2.85 -17.44
N HIS A 245 -12.57 -1.49 -17.41
CA HIS A 245 -11.84 -0.49 -18.29
C HIS A 245 -10.36 -0.75 -18.70
N LEU A 246 -9.36 -0.57 -17.84
CA LEU A 246 -7.96 -0.97 -18.05
C LEU A 246 -7.79 -2.46 -18.54
N LYS A 247 -8.80 -3.35 -18.41
CA LYS A 247 -8.85 -4.72 -18.98
C LYS A 247 -9.18 -4.66 -20.46
N ARG A 248 -10.14 -3.79 -20.80
CA ARG A 248 -10.42 -3.32 -22.16
C ARG A 248 -9.22 -2.60 -22.80
N GLU A 249 -8.38 -1.89 -22.02
CA GLU A 249 -7.17 -1.23 -22.55
C GLU A 249 -6.04 -2.20 -22.94
N LEU A 250 -5.82 -3.27 -22.17
CA LEU A 250 -4.63 -4.13 -22.33
C LEU A 250 -4.97 -5.56 -22.80
N GLY A 251 -6.25 -5.94 -22.79
CA GLY A 251 -6.80 -7.04 -23.60
C GLY A 251 -6.84 -8.43 -22.99
N HIS A 252 -6.66 -8.62 -21.67
CA HIS A 252 -6.72 -9.95 -21.05
C HIS A 252 -6.98 -9.98 -19.53
N ASP A 253 -7.27 -11.15 -18.97
CA ASP A 253 -7.75 -11.32 -17.58
C ASP A 253 -6.73 -11.52 -16.45
N ARG A 254 -5.41 -11.54 -16.70
CA ARG A 254 -4.38 -12.01 -15.74
C ARG A 254 -4.05 -11.07 -14.56
N VAL A 255 -5.06 -10.59 -13.83
CA VAL A 255 -4.93 -9.65 -12.70
C VAL A 255 -6.00 -9.86 -11.67
N TRP A 256 -5.59 -9.71 -10.42
CA TRP A 256 -6.36 -10.11 -9.26
C TRP A 256 -6.45 -8.94 -8.30
N ALA A 257 -7.64 -8.35 -8.21
CA ALA A 257 -8.01 -7.28 -7.30
C ALA A 257 -8.29 -7.84 -5.90
N VAL A 258 -7.31 -8.56 -5.35
CA VAL A 258 -7.35 -9.25 -4.03
C VAL A 258 -7.46 -8.31 -2.82
N GLY A 259 -7.72 -7.02 -3.06
CA GLY A 259 -7.86 -5.99 -2.05
C GLY A 259 -9.32 -5.67 -1.71
N PRO A 260 -9.55 -5.02 -0.56
CA PRO A 260 -8.53 -4.51 0.33
C PRO A 260 -8.17 -5.56 1.39
N LEU A 261 -6.88 -5.93 1.49
CA LEU A 261 -6.44 -6.95 2.44
C LEU A 261 -6.67 -6.51 3.90
N LEU A 262 -7.04 -7.47 4.75
CA LEU A 262 -7.33 -7.26 6.17
C LEU A 262 -6.44 -8.21 7.00
N PRO A 263 -6.07 -7.81 8.24
CA PRO A 263 -5.61 -8.78 9.23
C PRO A 263 -6.73 -9.80 9.53
N ASP A 264 -6.35 -10.97 10.04
CA ASP A 264 -7.34 -11.96 10.48
C ASP A 264 -8.17 -11.40 11.64
N ARG A 265 -9.50 -11.54 11.53
CA ARG A 265 -10.46 -11.13 12.57
C ARG A 265 -10.36 -11.97 13.84
N ASN A 266 -9.74 -13.15 13.77
CA ASN A 266 -9.56 -14.05 14.90
C ASN A 266 -8.22 -13.84 15.63
N SER A 267 -7.30 -13.03 15.08
CA SER A 267 -5.97 -12.80 15.64
C SER A 267 -5.85 -11.38 16.21
N ASN A 268 -6.23 -11.22 17.48
CA ASN A 268 -6.09 -9.96 18.22
C ASN A 268 -4.64 -9.41 18.14
N ASP A 269 -3.65 -10.28 18.33
CA ASP A 269 -2.22 -9.91 18.27
C ASP A 269 -1.80 -9.38 16.89
N ALA A 270 -2.35 -9.91 15.80
CA ALA A 270 -2.05 -9.43 14.45
C ALA A 270 -2.72 -8.09 14.12
N VAL A 271 -3.80 -7.70 14.81
CA VAL A 271 -4.39 -6.37 14.66
C VAL A 271 -3.52 -5.31 15.34
N PHE A 272 -3.07 -5.57 16.56
CA PHE A 272 -2.43 -4.55 17.39
C PHE A 272 -0.92 -4.39 17.13
N ASN A 273 -0.18 -5.48 16.90
CA ASN A 273 1.27 -5.41 16.67
C ASN A 273 1.65 -4.95 15.25
N ARG A 274 0.67 -4.84 14.33
CA ARG A 274 0.85 -4.35 12.95
C ARG A 274 1.33 -2.90 12.87
N GLY A 275 1.12 -2.12 13.93
CA GLY A 275 1.51 -0.71 14.03
C GLY A 275 2.88 -0.44 14.64
N GLY A 276 3.58 -1.47 15.12
CA GLY A 276 4.72 -1.28 16.02
C GLY A 276 4.32 -0.63 17.36
N THR A 277 5.29 -0.10 18.10
CA THR A 277 5.08 0.51 19.42
C THR A 277 4.56 1.95 19.36
N SER A 278 3.64 2.26 20.29
CA SER A 278 3.19 3.61 20.64
C SER A 278 3.56 3.87 22.11
N SER A 279 3.70 5.14 22.47
CA SER A 279 3.82 5.63 23.86
C SER A 279 2.66 5.19 24.76
N LEU A 280 1.43 5.21 24.23
CA LEU A 280 0.23 4.83 24.97
C LEU A 280 -0.04 3.32 24.82
N PRO A 281 -0.25 2.57 25.92
CA PRO A 281 -0.73 1.20 25.84
C PRO A 281 -2.02 1.13 25.03
N HIS A 282 -2.07 0.25 24.03
CA HIS A 282 -3.25 0.08 23.16
C HIS A 282 -4.56 -0.08 23.95
N GLN A 283 -4.51 -0.80 25.08
CA GLN A 283 -5.64 -0.98 26.00
C GLN A 283 -6.20 0.34 26.55
N HIS A 284 -5.36 1.33 26.84
CA HIS A 284 -5.81 2.64 27.32
C HIS A 284 -6.56 3.40 26.21
N VAL A 285 -6.09 3.31 24.97
CA VAL A 285 -6.74 3.94 23.81
C VAL A 285 -8.09 3.28 23.50
N MET A 286 -8.20 1.95 23.65
CA MET A 286 -9.50 1.26 23.50
C MET A 286 -10.46 1.60 24.63
N LEU A 287 -10.04 1.50 25.90
CA LEU A 287 -10.88 1.89 27.05
C LEU A 287 -11.34 3.35 26.96
N TRP A 288 -10.50 4.25 26.44
CA TRP A 288 -10.89 5.62 26.18
C TRP A 288 -11.93 5.72 25.05
N LEU A 289 -11.77 5.00 23.92
CA LEU A 289 -12.75 4.97 22.83
C LEU A 289 -14.09 4.32 23.23
N ASP A 290 -14.05 3.20 23.95
CA ASP A 290 -15.23 2.46 24.44
C ASP A 290 -16.05 3.28 25.45
N SER A 291 -15.46 4.34 26.02
CA SER A 291 -16.16 5.31 26.87
C SER A 291 -16.88 6.43 26.09
N ARG A 292 -16.77 6.49 24.76
CA ARG A 292 -17.31 7.59 23.92
C ARG A 292 -18.55 7.16 23.12
N GLU A 293 -19.32 8.14 22.69
CA GLU A 293 -20.52 7.90 21.89
C GLU A 293 -20.18 7.47 20.46
N ASP A 294 -21.05 6.62 19.91
CA ASP A 294 -20.97 6.17 18.54
C ASP A 294 -21.00 7.38 17.57
N ASN A 295 -19.91 7.55 16.81
CA ASN A 295 -19.66 8.65 15.87
C ASN A 295 -19.17 10.01 16.47
N SER A 296 -18.58 10.09 17.68
CA SER A 296 -18.21 11.35 18.36
C SER A 296 -16.72 11.82 18.42
N VAL A 297 -15.77 11.11 17.79
CA VAL A 297 -14.30 11.30 17.91
C VAL A 297 -13.62 11.46 16.54
N VAL A 298 -12.71 12.43 16.37
CA VAL A 298 -11.88 12.54 15.16
C VAL A 298 -10.54 11.81 15.33
N TYR A 299 -10.16 10.93 14.41
CA TYR A 299 -8.80 10.37 14.35
C TYR A 299 -7.92 11.15 13.34
N VAL A 300 -6.72 11.53 13.77
CA VAL A 300 -5.79 12.41 13.03
C VAL A 300 -4.45 11.71 12.86
N SER A 301 -4.01 11.49 11.62
CA SER A 301 -2.73 10.82 11.34
C SER A 301 -2.21 11.12 9.93
N PHE A 302 -0.90 11.39 9.83
CA PHE A 302 -0.17 11.62 8.58
C PHE A 302 0.91 10.55 8.31
N TRP A 303 0.76 9.38 8.96
CA TRP A 303 1.56 8.17 8.76
C TRP A 303 3.04 8.27 9.14
N SER A 304 3.72 7.13 9.12
CA SER A 304 5.12 6.96 9.56
C SER A 304 6.18 7.68 8.70
N ARG A 305 5.77 8.49 7.71
CA ARG A 305 6.65 9.19 6.77
C ARG A 305 6.57 10.72 6.78
N VAL A 306 5.46 11.33 7.17
CA VAL A 306 5.31 12.79 7.17
C VAL A 306 5.69 13.32 8.55
N THR A 307 6.57 14.33 8.59
CA THR A 307 6.65 15.29 9.70
C THR A 307 5.92 16.54 9.22
N LEU A 308 5.03 17.10 10.02
CA LEU A 308 4.33 18.34 9.68
C LEU A 308 5.22 19.55 9.97
N THR A 309 5.07 20.62 9.19
CA THR A 309 5.75 21.89 9.45
C THR A 309 5.13 22.65 10.62
N SER A 310 5.78 23.68 11.16
CA SER A 310 5.23 24.47 12.29
C SER A 310 3.87 25.06 11.92
N ALA A 311 3.76 25.70 10.75
CA ALA A 311 2.49 26.24 10.25
C ALA A 311 1.38 25.18 10.05
N GLN A 312 1.74 23.94 9.68
CA GLN A 312 0.77 22.84 9.57
C GLN A 312 0.30 22.34 10.94
N ILE A 313 1.20 22.29 11.93
CA ILE A 313 0.86 21.94 13.32
C ILE A 313 -0.02 23.02 13.94
N GLU A 314 0.38 24.30 13.84
CA GLU A 314 -0.36 25.45 14.39
C GLU A 314 -1.81 25.51 13.91
N VAL A 315 -2.05 25.36 12.59
CA VAL A 315 -3.40 25.33 12.02
C VAL A 315 -4.21 24.12 12.52
N LEU A 316 -3.57 22.94 12.62
CA LEU A 316 -4.22 21.71 13.04
C LEU A 316 -4.59 21.72 14.53
N THR A 317 -3.68 22.16 15.41
CA THR A 317 -3.93 22.26 16.85
C THR A 317 -4.98 23.34 17.14
N ALA A 318 -4.88 24.52 16.50
CA ALA A 318 -5.88 25.57 16.62
C ALA A 318 -7.28 25.12 16.15
N ALA A 319 -7.37 24.34 15.06
CA ALA A 319 -8.65 23.81 14.59
C ALA A 319 -9.25 22.76 15.54
N LEU A 320 -8.41 21.91 16.16
CA LEU A 320 -8.85 20.93 17.16
C LEU A 320 -9.32 21.61 18.46
N GLU A 321 -8.59 22.61 18.96
CA GLU A 321 -9.00 23.40 20.13
C GLU A 321 -10.29 24.21 19.86
N GLN A 322 -10.41 24.86 18.69
CA GLN A 322 -11.61 25.63 18.32
C GLN A 322 -12.86 24.78 18.11
N SER A 323 -12.72 23.62 17.46
CA SER A 323 -13.86 22.74 17.16
C SER A 323 -14.40 22.01 18.39
N ARG A 324 -13.58 21.85 19.44
CA ARG A 324 -13.91 21.11 20.69
C ARG A 324 -14.38 19.67 20.46
N VAL A 325 -14.08 19.09 19.29
CA VAL A 325 -14.30 17.68 19.02
C VAL A 325 -13.42 16.85 19.97
N GLN A 326 -13.90 15.67 20.32
CA GLN A 326 -13.03 14.67 20.94
C GLN A 326 -12.11 14.12 19.85
N PHE A 327 -10.84 13.84 20.14
CA PHE A 327 -9.91 13.39 19.09
C PHE A 327 -8.83 12.43 19.59
N ILE A 328 -8.21 11.73 18.63
CA ILE A 328 -6.94 11.02 18.80
C ILE A 328 -5.98 11.58 17.75
N PHE A 329 -4.87 12.19 18.18
CA PHE A 329 -3.85 12.72 17.26
C PHE A 329 -2.57 11.90 17.34
N CYS A 330 -2.24 11.19 16.26
CA CYS A 330 -0.94 10.56 16.06
C CYS A 330 0.08 11.60 15.56
N ALA A 331 0.54 12.46 16.47
CA ALA A 331 1.63 13.39 16.21
C ALA A 331 2.98 12.67 16.08
N ARG A 332 3.89 13.26 15.30
CA ARG A 332 5.27 12.79 15.13
C ARG A 332 6.23 13.88 15.56
N GLU A 333 7.10 13.57 16.50
CA GLU A 333 8.14 14.48 16.99
C GLU A 333 9.10 14.91 15.84
N PRO A 334 9.55 16.17 15.83
CA PRO A 334 10.72 16.59 15.06
C PRO A 334 11.92 15.69 15.37
N ARG A 335 12.70 15.33 14.33
CA ARG A 335 13.94 14.58 14.51
C ARG A 335 15.12 15.54 14.48
N GLU A 336 15.88 15.62 15.56
CA GLU A 336 17.16 16.35 15.61
C GLU A 336 18.15 15.82 14.57
N LYS A 337 18.21 16.47 13.40
CA LYS A 337 19.28 16.28 12.40
C LYS A 337 19.58 17.57 11.65
N ASN A 338 20.64 18.26 12.07
CA ASN A 338 21.55 19.05 11.24
C ASN A 338 20.92 19.97 10.17
N GLY A 339 19.90 20.75 10.56
CA GLY A 339 19.66 22.08 9.99
C GLY A 339 18.82 22.23 8.73
N ARG A 340 18.04 21.23 8.29
CA ARG A 340 17.04 21.41 7.19
C ARG A 340 15.77 20.57 7.34
N GLU A 341 14.77 21.11 8.03
CA GLU A 341 13.37 21.28 7.58
C GLU A 341 12.56 21.95 8.71
N ASP A 342 11.62 22.85 8.37
CA ASP A 342 10.63 23.34 9.33
C ASP A 342 9.78 22.14 9.77
N SER A 343 9.85 21.81 11.06
CA SER A 343 9.18 20.64 11.64
C SER A 343 8.56 21.03 12.97
N GLY A 344 7.23 21.07 13.00
CA GLY A 344 6.47 21.57 14.14
C GLY A 344 6.43 20.58 15.30
N ALA A 345 6.58 21.10 16.51
CA ALA A 345 6.26 20.37 17.74
C ALA A 345 4.85 20.73 18.21
N VAL A 346 4.11 19.76 18.74
CA VAL A 346 2.86 20.02 19.46
C VAL A 346 3.21 20.68 20.79
N SER A 347 2.60 21.83 21.11
CA SER A 347 2.94 22.61 22.29
C SER A 347 2.49 21.94 23.59
N ASP A 348 3.28 22.08 24.65
CA ASP A 348 3.00 21.55 25.98
C ASP A 348 1.57 21.88 26.46
N GLY A 349 0.94 20.92 27.15
CA GLY A 349 -0.44 21.03 27.62
C GLY A 349 -1.51 20.97 26.53
N PHE A 350 -1.18 20.74 25.25
CA PHE A 350 -2.20 20.53 24.20
C PHE A 350 -3.11 19.33 24.51
N GLU A 351 -2.57 18.28 25.14
CA GLU A 351 -3.34 17.12 25.63
C GLU A 351 -4.28 17.46 26.80
N GLU A 352 -4.05 18.57 27.51
CA GLU A 352 -4.92 19.06 28.59
C GLU A 352 -5.97 20.08 28.09
N ARG A 353 -5.66 20.80 26.99
CA ARG A 353 -6.58 21.75 26.33
C ARG A 353 -7.52 21.06 25.33
N GLY A 354 -7.05 19.99 24.68
CA GLY A 354 -7.82 19.15 23.76
C GLY A 354 -8.62 18.07 24.49
N VAL A 355 -9.80 17.71 23.97
CA VAL A 355 -10.70 16.73 24.61
C VAL A 355 -10.37 15.29 24.16
N GLY A 356 -9.09 14.90 24.23
CA GLY A 356 -8.67 13.54 23.89
C GLY A 356 -7.16 13.32 23.85
N PRO A 357 -6.70 12.05 23.89
CA PRO A 357 -5.29 11.71 23.98
C PRO A 357 -4.58 11.99 22.65
N ALA A 358 -3.53 12.80 22.67
CA ALA A 358 -2.53 12.73 21.62
C ALA A 358 -1.68 11.47 21.85
N ALA A 359 -1.59 10.61 20.85
CA ALA A 359 -0.69 9.47 20.84
C ALA A 359 0.67 9.94 20.28
N CYS A 360 1.29 10.89 20.98
CA CYS A 360 2.62 11.41 20.69
C CYS A 360 3.64 10.26 20.73
N ASP A 361 4.54 10.19 19.74
CA ASP A 361 5.53 9.11 19.56
C ASP A 361 4.99 7.75 19.08
N THR A 362 4.97 7.60 17.74
CA THR A 362 4.97 6.30 17.04
C THR A 362 6.38 6.02 16.49
N LYS A 363 7.27 5.49 17.34
CA LYS A 363 8.65 5.12 16.98
C LYS A 363 8.75 3.97 15.95
N SER A 364 7.64 3.29 15.70
CA SER A 364 7.48 2.17 14.78
C SER A 364 6.12 2.32 14.03
N PRO A 365 5.83 1.60 12.93
CA PRO A 365 5.03 2.20 11.85
C PRO A 365 3.52 1.94 11.91
N SER A 366 2.75 3.02 12.07
CA SER A 366 1.28 3.06 12.10
C SER A 366 0.58 2.10 11.10
N GLY A 367 -0.08 1.09 11.65
CA GLY A 367 -0.55 -0.13 10.98
C GLY A 367 -1.89 0.00 10.26
N GLY A 368 -2.02 0.98 9.37
CA GLY A 368 -3.21 1.18 8.55
C GLY A 368 -3.03 0.76 7.09
N ARG A 369 -4.07 0.98 6.27
CA ARG A 369 -4.13 0.64 4.83
C ARG A 369 -4.19 1.91 3.99
N VAL A 370 -3.50 1.91 2.85
CA VAL A 370 -3.41 3.02 1.85
C VAL A 370 -4.71 3.81 1.71
N LEU A 371 -4.64 5.13 1.96
CA LEU A 371 -5.54 6.24 1.58
C LEU A 371 -5.21 7.40 2.54
N ASP A 372 -4.20 8.21 2.23
CA ASP A 372 -3.70 9.24 3.14
C ASP A 372 -4.65 10.45 3.21
N SER A 373 -5.17 10.68 4.41
CA SER A 373 -6.18 11.68 4.74
C SER A 373 -6.29 11.79 6.26
N LEU A 374 -6.78 12.92 6.76
CA LEU A 374 -7.35 13.05 8.11
C LEU A 374 -8.63 12.17 8.14
N ARG A 375 -8.66 11.16 9.02
CA ARG A 375 -9.62 10.05 8.96
C ARG A 375 -10.56 10.07 10.15
N VAL A 376 -11.79 10.50 9.95
CA VAL A 376 -12.79 10.60 11.02
C VAL A 376 -13.41 9.22 11.30
N GLU A 377 -12.60 8.32 11.85
CA GLU A 377 -12.97 6.94 12.20
C GLU A 377 -13.11 6.74 13.71
N LEU A 378 -14.00 5.81 14.09
CA LEU A 378 -14.75 5.85 15.33
C LEU A 378 -15.33 4.48 15.67
N GLY A 379 -15.20 4.06 16.93
CA GLY A 379 -16.01 3.02 17.56
C GLY A 379 -15.67 1.56 17.19
N ALA A 380 -15.40 0.75 18.22
CA ALA A 380 -15.68 -0.69 18.26
C ALA A 380 -15.20 -1.57 17.08
N GLY A 381 -13.91 -1.52 16.75
CA GLY A 381 -13.11 -2.73 16.42
C GLY A 381 -13.56 -3.66 15.29
N ARG A 382 -14.37 -3.21 14.31
CA ARG A 382 -14.91 -4.09 13.25
C ARG A 382 -14.57 -3.56 11.85
N ALA A 383 -13.71 -4.33 11.16
CA ALA A 383 -13.16 -3.99 9.85
C ALA A 383 -14.20 -3.45 8.85
N GLY A 384 -13.87 -2.28 8.28
CA GLY A 384 -14.64 -1.58 7.25
C GLY A 384 -14.79 -0.09 7.61
N CYS A 385 -13.98 0.78 7.01
CA CYS A 385 -13.94 2.20 7.35
C CYS A 385 -15.22 2.94 6.94
N ARG A 386 -16.15 3.11 7.89
CA ARG A 386 -17.40 3.86 7.74
C ARG A 386 -17.25 5.38 7.96
N ALA A 387 -15.99 5.81 8.09
CA ALA A 387 -15.52 7.15 8.34
C ALA A 387 -15.74 8.11 7.17
N VAL A 388 -16.05 9.38 7.45
CA VAL A 388 -15.87 10.46 6.49
C VAL A 388 -14.37 10.77 6.42
N MET A 389 -13.81 10.91 5.21
CA MET A 389 -12.41 11.26 5.04
C MET A 389 -12.25 12.77 4.77
N LEU A 390 -11.46 13.45 5.59
CA LEU A 390 -11.04 14.83 5.37
C LEU A 390 -9.66 14.77 4.71
N THR A 391 -9.59 14.88 3.39
CA THR A 391 -8.36 14.62 2.62
C THR A 391 -7.39 15.80 2.68
N TRP A 392 -6.16 15.53 3.13
CA TRP A 392 -5.03 16.44 3.11
C TRP A 392 -3.79 15.69 2.57
N PRO A 393 -3.75 15.40 1.24
CA PRO A 393 -2.63 14.69 0.63
C PRO A 393 -1.33 15.49 0.73
N MET A 394 -0.21 14.79 0.92
CA MET A 394 1.14 15.36 1.13
C MET A 394 2.14 14.97 0.03
N GLY A 395 1.94 13.86 -0.69
CA GLY A 395 2.85 13.40 -1.75
C GLY A 395 2.41 12.12 -2.46
N ALA A 396 3.29 11.52 -3.26
CA ALA A 396 3.07 10.21 -3.91
C ALA A 396 1.70 10.07 -4.62
N ASP A 397 1.01 8.94 -4.47
CA ASP A 397 -0.32 8.66 -5.03
C ASP A 397 -1.47 9.35 -4.25
N GLN A 398 -1.16 10.12 -3.22
CA GLN A 398 -2.15 10.68 -2.31
C GLN A 398 -3.05 11.72 -2.99
N TYR A 399 -2.55 12.48 -3.96
CA TYR A 399 -3.38 13.40 -4.76
C TYR A 399 -4.40 12.64 -5.62
N THR A 400 -3.98 11.56 -6.30
CA THR A 400 -4.88 10.64 -7.03
C THR A 400 -5.93 10.02 -6.09
N ASN A 401 -5.50 9.57 -4.91
CA ASN A 401 -6.36 8.97 -3.89
C ASN A 401 -7.37 9.98 -3.31
N ALA A 402 -6.96 11.23 -3.04
CA ALA A 402 -7.86 12.29 -2.59
C ALA A 402 -8.86 12.70 -3.68
N LYS A 403 -8.43 12.75 -4.95
CA LYS A 403 -9.32 12.98 -6.11
C LYS A 403 -10.36 11.87 -6.23
N LEU A 404 -9.94 10.60 -6.07
CA LEU A 404 -10.85 9.45 -6.07
C LEU A 404 -11.87 9.51 -4.92
N VAL A 405 -11.44 9.79 -3.68
CA VAL A 405 -12.31 9.82 -2.49
C VAL A 405 -13.30 10.98 -2.50
N VAL A 406 -12.85 12.19 -2.88
CA VAL A 406 -13.66 13.40 -2.85
C VAL A 406 -14.52 13.55 -4.11
N GLU A 407 -13.91 13.56 -5.30
CA GLU A 407 -14.58 13.98 -6.53
C GLU A 407 -15.32 12.84 -7.25
N GLN A 408 -14.83 11.60 -7.14
CA GLN A 408 -15.42 10.44 -7.86
C GLN A 408 -16.26 9.54 -6.96
N ALA A 409 -15.79 9.30 -5.74
CA ALA A 409 -16.51 8.49 -4.77
C ALA A 409 -17.57 9.30 -4.04
N GLY A 410 -17.31 10.56 -3.67
CA GLY A 410 -18.19 11.39 -2.85
C GLY A 410 -18.24 10.97 -1.37
N ALA A 411 -17.14 10.42 -0.85
CA ALA A 411 -17.03 9.85 0.50
C ALA A 411 -16.16 10.68 1.47
N GLY A 412 -15.83 11.90 1.08
CA GLY A 412 -14.94 12.77 1.83
C GLY A 412 -14.88 14.19 1.29
N VAL A 413 -14.22 15.06 2.04
CA VAL A 413 -14.03 16.49 1.76
C VAL A 413 -12.54 16.76 1.61
N ARG A 414 -12.09 17.73 0.80
CA ARG A 414 -10.68 18.15 0.80
C ARG A 414 -10.49 19.33 1.75
N VAL A 415 -9.46 19.27 2.58
CA VAL A 415 -9.15 20.31 3.58
C VAL A 415 -7.81 21.00 3.37
N GLY A 416 -6.88 20.38 2.64
CA GLY A 416 -5.60 20.98 2.30
C GLY A 416 -4.82 20.14 1.30
N GLU A 417 -3.69 20.63 0.82
CA GLU A 417 -2.78 19.89 -0.05
C GLU A 417 -1.31 20.31 0.23
N GLY A 418 -0.52 19.37 0.76
CA GLY A 418 0.87 19.56 1.15
C GLY A 418 1.06 20.74 2.12
N THR A 419 2.18 21.44 1.93
CA THR A 419 2.48 22.75 2.52
C THR A 419 2.00 23.91 1.65
N ARG A 420 1.46 23.65 0.45
CA ARG A 420 1.04 24.67 -0.52
C ARG A 420 -0.35 25.22 -0.24
N MET A 421 -1.26 24.35 0.21
CA MET A 421 -2.60 24.73 0.65
C MET A 421 -2.83 24.19 2.06
N ILE A 422 -2.39 24.97 3.04
CA ILE A 422 -2.73 24.78 4.45
C ILE A 422 -4.12 25.44 4.66
N PRO A 423 -5.10 24.78 5.31
CA PRO A 423 -6.42 25.38 5.55
C PRO A 423 -6.40 26.61 6.45
N ASP A 424 -7.49 27.37 6.42
CA ASP A 424 -7.87 28.23 7.53
C ASP A 424 -8.29 27.37 8.74
N PRO A 425 -7.78 27.64 9.96
CA PRO A 425 -8.09 26.82 11.14
C PRO A 425 -9.57 26.91 11.56
N THR A 426 -10.26 28.00 11.28
CA THR A 426 -11.70 28.16 11.58
C THR A 426 -12.54 27.27 10.65
N GLU A 427 -12.20 27.22 9.36
CA GLU A 427 -12.89 26.36 8.40
C GLU A 427 -12.55 24.88 8.64
N LEU A 428 -11.29 24.55 8.95
CA LEU A 428 -10.94 23.20 9.39
C LEU A 428 -11.73 22.81 10.67
N ALA A 429 -11.89 23.72 11.62
CA ALA A 429 -12.72 23.49 12.82
C ALA A 429 -14.20 23.20 12.47
N ARG A 430 -14.80 23.93 11.53
CA ARG A 430 -16.15 23.64 11.04
C ARG A 430 -16.23 22.28 10.35
N LEU A 431 -15.26 21.93 9.52
CA LEU A 431 -15.22 20.65 8.81
C LEU A 431 -15.01 19.46 9.77
N LEU A 432 -14.23 19.65 10.84
CA LEU A 432 -14.12 18.68 11.95
C LEU A 432 -15.48 18.43 12.59
N VAL A 433 -16.23 19.47 13.00
CA VAL A 433 -17.59 19.31 13.56
C VAL A 433 -18.54 18.65 12.54
N ARG A 434 -18.62 19.17 11.32
CA ARG A 434 -19.50 18.64 10.25
C ARG A 434 -19.22 17.17 9.91
N SER A 435 -17.98 16.72 10.07
CA SER A 435 -17.61 15.32 9.85
C SER A 435 -18.16 14.33 10.90
N LEU A 436 -18.64 14.84 12.04
CA LEU A 436 -19.35 14.08 13.08
C LEU A 436 -20.88 14.18 12.96
N GLU A 437 -21.39 15.24 12.32
CA GLU A 437 -22.84 15.50 12.20
C GLU A 437 -23.61 14.37 11.48
N GLY A 438 -24.44 13.67 12.25
CA GLY A 438 -25.55 12.83 11.77
C GLY A 438 -25.17 11.53 11.03
N SER A 439 -26.09 10.57 11.03
CA SER A 439 -25.93 9.30 10.29
C SER A 439 -26.10 9.43 8.77
N ASN A 440 -26.64 10.57 8.31
CA ASN A 440 -27.28 10.73 6.99
C ASN A 440 -26.58 11.73 6.06
N GLY A 441 -25.48 12.37 6.49
CA GLY A 441 -24.67 13.21 5.61
C GLY A 441 -24.17 12.43 4.40
N SER A 442 -24.19 13.05 3.21
CA SER A 442 -23.86 12.43 1.91
C SER A 442 -22.57 11.63 1.95
N GLU A 443 -21.49 12.24 2.45
CA GLU A 443 -20.17 11.67 2.56
C GLU A 443 -20.15 10.43 3.48
N ARG A 444 -20.95 10.41 4.55
CA ARG A 444 -21.03 9.27 5.49
C ARG A 444 -21.88 8.13 4.94
N VAL A 445 -23.02 8.43 4.30
CA VAL A 445 -23.82 7.42 3.59
C VAL A 445 -22.93 6.71 2.57
N ARG A 446 -22.17 7.49 1.80
CA ARG A 446 -21.30 6.99 0.74
C ARG A 446 -20.07 6.23 1.27
N ALA A 447 -19.46 6.67 2.36
CA ALA A 447 -18.42 5.92 3.06
C ALA A 447 -18.94 4.57 3.58
N ARG A 448 -20.17 4.52 4.10
CA ARG A 448 -20.83 3.28 4.56
C ARG A 448 -21.10 2.31 3.40
N GLU A 449 -21.52 2.80 2.23
CA GLU A 449 -21.66 1.99 1.02
C GLU A 449 -20.33 1.37 0.56
N ILE A 450 -19.27 2.19 0.48
CA ILE A 450 -17.94 1.75 0.06
C ILE A 450 -17.35 0.77 1.08
N SER A 451 -17.51 1.03 2.38
CA SER A 451 -17.17 0.10 3.45
C SER A 451 -17.90 -1.24 3.32
N ARG A 452 -19.20 -1.23 2.97
CA ARG A 452 -19.98 -2.45 2.78
C ARG A 452 -19.48 -3.23 1.57
N ALA A 453 -19.37 -2.60 0.41
CA ALA A 453 -18.87 -3.24 -0.81
C ALA A 453 -17.44 -3.80 -0.63
N ALA A 454 -16.56 -3.07 0.05
CA ALA A 454 -15.20 -3.51 0.38
C ALA A 454 -15.17 -4.75 1.30
N MET A 455 -16.17 -4.92 2.17
CA MET A 455 -16.30 -6.10 3.02
C MET A 455 -16.95 -7.28 2.28
N GLU A 456 -17.95 -7.02 1.43
CA GLU A 456 -18.57 -8.01 0.55
C GLU A 456 -17.56 -8.60 -0.45
N ALA A 457 -16.60 -7.78 -0.93
CA ALA A 457 -15.55 -8.21 -1.85
C ALA A 457 -14.56 -9.23 -1.26
N VAL A 458 -14.23 -9.14 0.04
CA VAL A 458 -13.20 -9.98 0.71
C VAL A 458 -13.77 -11.05 1.64
N ALA A 459 -15.10 -11.11 1.78
CA ALA A 459 -15.84 -12.22 2.37
C ALA A 459 -15.68 -13.50 1.52
N GLN A 460 -16.02 -14.65 2.11
CA GLN A 460 -15.89 -15.95 1.44
C GLN A 460 -16.68 -15.97 0.11
N GLY A 461 -16.00 -16.19 -1.01
CA GLY A 461 -16.61 -16.17 -2.34
C GLY A 461 -16.99 -14.77 -2.85
N GLY A 462 -16.54 -13.70 -2.19
CA GLY A 462 -16.55 -12.34 -2.73
C GLY A 462 -15.62 -12.19 -3.96
N SER A 463 -15.66 -11.05 -4.65
CA SER A 463 -14.86 -10.82 -5.86
C SER A 463 -13.36 -10.96 -5.62
N SER A 464 -12.85 -10.35 -4.55
CA SER A 464 -11.43 -10.29 -4.22
C SER A 464 -10.92 -11.57 -3.59
N ASP A 465 -11.82 -12.36 -2.99
CA ASP A 465 -11.56 -13.71 -2.50
C ASP A 465 -11.44 -14.71 -3.66
N LYS A 466 -12.34 -14.61 -4.67
CA LYS A 466 -12.27 -15.36 -5.93
C LYS A 466 -11.04 -15.02 -6.77
N ASP A 467 -10.72 -13.74 -6.90
CA ASP A 467 -9.51 -13.27 -7.60
C ASP A 467 -8.24 -13.87 -6.95
N LEU A 468 -8.22 -13.97 -5.62
CA LEU A 468 -7.12 -14.60 -4.90
C LEU A 468 -7.09 -16.14 -5.08
N ASP A 469 -8.25 -16.79 -5.12
CA ASP A 469 -8.35 -18.22 -5.47
C ASP A 469 -7.83 -18.48 -6.88
N GLU A 470 -8.15 -17.63 -7.87
CA GLU A 470 -7.63 -17.76 -9.23
C GLU A 470 -6.11 -17.62 -9.27
N LEU A 471 -5.55 -16.62 -8.58
CA LEU A 471 -4.10 -16.44 -8.43
C LEU A 471 -3.42 -17.68 -7.83
N VAL A 472 -3.97 -18.25 -6.75
CA VAL A 472 -3.40 -19.45 -6.11
C VAL A 472 -3.55 -20.69 -7.00
N ASN A 473 -4.68 -20.84 -7.70
CA ASN A 473 -4.86 -21.93 -8.66
C ASN A 473 -3.84 -21.86 -9.80
N ARG A 474 -3.59 -20.68 -10.38
CA ARG A 474 -2.54 -20.49 -11.40
C ARG A 474 -1.13 -20.77 -10.86
N LEU A 475 -0.85 -20.36 -9.63
CA LEU A 475 0.43 -20.70 -8.96
C LEU A 475 0.60 -22.22 -8.81
N ASN A 476 -0.47 -22.95 -8.51
CA ASN A 476 -0.47 -24.42 -8.42
C ASN A 476 -0.49 -25.13 -9.79
N GLU A 477 -0.94 -24.46 -10.85
CA GLU A 477 -0.81 -24.95 -12.24
C GLU A 477 0.64 -24.89 -12.75
N VAL A 478 1.44 -23.89 -12.32
CA VAL A 478 2.86 -23.76 -12.72
C VAL A 478 3.77 -24.81 -12.04
N SER A 479 3.30 -25.53 -11.02
CA SER A 479 4.04 -26.62 -10.37
C SER A 479 3.73 -28.02 -10.95
N LYS A 480 3.13 -28.10 -12.13
CA LYS A 480 2.76 -29.35 -12.83
C LYS A 480 3.39 -29.43 -14.22
#